data_AF-A0A849H9J9-F1
#
_entry.id   AF-A0A849H9J9-F1
#
_cell.length_a   1.000
_cell.length_b   1.000
_cell.length_c   1.000
_cell.angle_alpha   90.00
_cell.angle_beta   90.00
_cell.angle_gamma   90.00
#
_symmetry.space_group_name_H-M   'P 1'
#
loop_
_entity.id
_entity.type
_entity.pdbx_description
1 polymer ?
#
loop_
_entity_poly.entity_id
_entity_poly.type
_entity_poly.pdbx_seq_one_letter_code
_entity_poly.pdbx_strand_id
1 'polypeptide(L)'
;MEFKHLQVTESSRGGTPEPQLVDYLNHGAVVFAGRMRKPDPYDASVGDVVGVGMMTDGEWLWAFADAYFVQRYNFEVPQAFLERVAANGGVVPEVSQETLLAAMASMQPAESVEHGVLGSDE
;
A
#
# COMPACT_ATOMS: atom_id res chain seq x y z
N MET A 1 9.78 -4.46 15.99
CA MET A 1 10.00 -4.57 14.53
C MET A 1 9.57 -3.26 13.93
N GLU A 2 10.39 -2.66 13.08
CA GLU A 2 10.08 -1.40 12.39
C GLU A 2 9.86 -1.70 10.91
N PHE A 3 8.73 -1.25 10.36
CA PHE A 3 8.40 -1.43 8.96
C PHE A 3 8.63 -0.13 8.19
N LYS A 4 9.20 -0.23 6.99
CA LYS A 4 9.33 0.89 6.07
C LYS A 4 8.02 1.04 5.31
N HIS A 5 7.58 2.27 5.06
CA HIS A 5 6.39 2.52 4.24
C HIS A 5 6.81 2.87 2.81
N LEU A 6 6.23 2.19 1.83
CA LEU A 6 6.37 2.58 0.44
C LEU A 6 5.73 3.95 0.25
N GLN A 7 6.46 4.86 -0.38
CA GLN A 7 5.96 6.17 -0.77
C GLN A 7 6.11 6.25 -2.29
N VAL A 8 5.00 6.09 -3.00
CA VAL A 8 4.99 6.24 -4.45
C VAL A 8 4.90 7.72 -4.80
N THR A 9 5.64 8.15 -5.82
CA THR A 9 5.59 9.52 -6.30
C THR A 9 5.02 9.57 -7.71
N GLU A 10 4.06 10.46 -7.90
CA GLU A 10 3.60 10.83 -9.23
C GLU A 10 4.71 11.61 -9.93
N SER A 11 5.46 10.92 -10.79
CA SER A 11 6.33 11.56 -11.76
C SER A 11 5.60 11.70 -13.10
N SER A 12 6.17 12.43 -14.05
CA SER A 12 5.52 12.73 -15.36
C SER A 12 4.90 11.46 -15.95
N ARG A 13 3.56 11.39 -15.99
CA ARG A 13 2.80 10.22 -16.43
C ARG A 13 3.26 9.80 -17.83
N GLY A 14 4.00 8.70 -17.92
CA GLY A 14 4.62 8.22 -19.14
C GLY A 14 5.70 7.18 -18.86
N GLY A 15 5.72 6.10 -19.64
CA GLY A 15 6.60 4.94 -19.41
C GLY A 15 5.82 3.63 -19.40
N THR A 16 6.54 2.51 -19.47
CA THR A 16 5.96 1.18 -19.28
C THR A 16 6.37 0.69 -17.90
N PRO A 17 5.42 0.27 -17.04
CA PRO A 17 5.77 -0.26 -15.74
C PRO A 17 6.59 -1.53 -15.88
N GLU A 18 7.60 -1.67 -15.02
CA GLU A 18 8.47 -2.83 -15.01
C GLU A 18 7.67 -4.06 -14.52
N PRO A 19 7.54 -5.14 -15.32
CA PRO A 19 6.65 -6.25 -14.99
C PRO A 19 6.98 -6.95 -13.67
N GLN A 20 8.26 -7.11 -13.33
CA GLN A 20 8.68 -7.81 -12.13
C GLN A 20 8.34 -7.01 -10.85
N LEU A 21 8.49 -5.68 -10.88
CA LEU A 21 8.08 -4.78 -9.81
C LEU A 21 6.56 -4.82 -9.61
N VAL A 22 5.80 -4.77 -10.70
CA VAL A 22 4.34 -4.87 -10.64
C VAL A 22 3.92 -6.23 -10.07
N ASP A 23 4.56 -7.31 -10.48
CA ASP A 23 4.29 -8.64 -9.95
C ASP A 23 4.60 -8.73 -8.45
N TYR A 24 5.76 -8.22 -8.03
CA TYR A 24 6.17 -8.16 -6.62
C TYR A 24 5.16 -7.40 -5.76
N LEU A 25 4.74 -6.21 -6.20
CA LEU A 25 3.78 -5.38 -5.48
C LEU A 25 2.41 -6.07 -5.35
N ASN A 26 1.97 -6.82 -6.37
CA ASN A 26 0.68 -7.51 -6.37
C ASN A 26 0.67 -8.84 -5.61
N HIS A 27 1.84 -9.43 -5.33
CA HIS A 27 2.00 -10.69 -4.59
C HIS A 27 2.49 -10.50 -3.16
N GLY A 28 2.43 -9.27 -2.64
CA GLY A 28 2.67 -9.00 -1.22
C GLY A 28 1.76 -9.82 -0.30
N ALA A 29 2.29 -10.23 0.85
CA ALA A 29 1.48 -10.88 1.87
C ALA A 29 0.46 -9.86 2.42
N VAL A 30 -0.82 -10.20 2.39
CA VAL A 30 -1.90 -9.30 2.81
C VAL A 30 -1.91 -9.14 4.33
N VAL A 31 -1.72 -7.91 4.81
CA VAL A 31 -1.81 -7.55 6.24
C VAL A 31 -3.27 -7.35 6.62
N PHE A 32 -4.00 -6.56 5.83
CA PHE A 32 -5.46 -6.48 5.90
C PHE A 32 -6.05 -6.11 4.54
N ALA A 33 -7.30 -6.51 4.32
CA ALA A 33 -8.07 -6.16 3.14
C ALA A 33 -9.44 -5.63 3.55
N GLY A 34 -9.71 -4.37 3.24
CA GLY A 34 -11.04 -3.78 3.32
C GLY A 34 -11.94 -4.30 2.20
N ARG A 35 -13.26 -4.24 2.43
CA ARG A 35 -14.26 -4.62 1.41
C ARG A 35 -14.57 -3.50 0.42
N MET A 36 -14.22 -2.27 0.78
CA MET A 36 -14.50 -1.07 0.00
C MET A 36 -13.45 -0.86 -1.09
N ARG A 37 -13.87 -0.24 -2.19
CA ARG A 37 -12.99 0.34 -3.20
C ARG A 37 -13.21 1.85 -3.27
N LYS A 38 -12.20 2.57 -3.74
CA LYS A 38 -12.25 4.02 -3.94
C LYS A 38 -12.17 4.33 -5.45
N PRO A 39 -12.69 5.48 -5.88
CA PRO A 39 -12.53 5.93 -7.25
C PRO A 39 -11.06 6.17 -7.56
N ASP A 40 -10.67 5.95 -8.81
CA ASP A 40 -9.36 6.38 -9.30
C ASP A 40 -9.35 7.92 -9.42
N PRO A 41 -8.53 8.65 -8.64
CA PRO A 41 -8.50 10.11 -8.69
C PRO A 41 -7.96 10.66 -10.00
N TYR A 42 -7.32 9.83 -10.82
CA TYR A 42 -6.68 10.22 -12.08
C TYR A 42 -7.49 9.83 -13.32
N ASP A 43 -8.50 8.98 -13.15
CA ASP A 43 -9.40 8.55 -14.21
C ASP A 43 -10.82 8.38 -13.65
N ALA A 44 -11.61 9.47 -13.72
CA ALA A 44 -12.98 9.47 -13.22
C ALA A 44 -13.91 8.52 -14.02
N SER A 45 -13.47 8.00 -15.18
CA SER A 45 -14.32 7.15 -16.03
C SER A 45 -14.41 5.69 -15.55
N VAL A 46 -13.47 5.22 -14.71
CA VAL A 46 -13.41 3.82 -14.28
C VAL A 46 -14.17 3.52 -12.99
N GLY A 47 -14.62 4.54 -12.25
CA GLY A 47 -15.36 4.38 -10.99
C GLY A 47 -14.52 3.75 -9.86
N ASP A 48 -15.18 3.05 -8.94
CA ASP A 48 -14.57 2.51 -7.70
C ASP A 48 -13.71 1.26 -7.95
N VAL A 49 -12.46 1.47 -8.35
CA VAL A 49 -11.51 0.39 -8.72
C VAL A 49 -10.36 0.20 -7.74
N VAL A 50 -10.00 1.22 -6.96
CA VAL A 50 -8.81 1.20 -6.10
C VAL A 50 -9.12 0.50 -4.79
N GLY A 51 -8.49 -0.65 -4.54
CA GLY A 51 -8.70 -1.43 -3.31
C GLY A 51 -8.22 -0.69 -2.05
N VAL A 52 -8.88 -0.96 -0.92
CA VAL A 52 -8.43 -0.52 0.40
C VAL A 52 -7.82 -1.71 1.12
N GLY A 53 -6.53 -1.64 1.44
CA GLY A 53 -5.80 -2.73 2.08
C GLY A 53 -4.31 -2.40 2.17
N MET A 54 -3.58 -3.26 2.89
CA MET A 54 -2.14 -3.15 3.07
C MET A 54 -1.49 -4.51 2.83
N MET A 55 -0.33 -4.49 2.18
CA MET A 55 0.52 -5.64 1.90
C MET A 55 1.90 -5.45 2.51
N THR A 56 2.64 -6.56 2.66
CA THR A 56 4.03 -6.57 3.12
C THR A 56 4.87 -7.67 2.49
N ASP A 57 6.18 -7.46 2.43
CA ASP A 57 7.20 -8.47 2.15
C ASP A 57 8.00 -8.87 3.41
N GLY A 58 7.50 -8.47 4.58
CA GLY A 58 8.15 -8.64 5.88
C GLY A 58 9.09 -7.51 6.31
N GLU A 59 9.41 -6.55 5.43
CA GLU A 59 10.21 -5.36 5.78
C GLU A 59 9.52 -4.05 5.37
N TRP A 60 8.84 -4.06 4.22
CA TRP A 60 8.08 -2.93 3.70
C TRP A 60 6.58 -3.14 3.84
N LEU A 61 5.85 -2.04 3.98
CA LEU A 61 4.40 -1.96 3.93
C LEU A 61 3.98 -1.06 2.76
N TRP A 62 2.98 -1.49 1.99
CA TRP A 62 2.41 -0.69 0.91
C TRP A 62 0.93 -0.94 0.73
N ALA A 63 0.20 0.11 0.33
CA ALA A 63 -1.23 0.02 0.13
C ALA A 63 -1.54 -0.72 -1.19
N PHE A 64 -2.73 -1.31 -1.27
CA PHE A 64 -3.25 -1.82 -2.55
C PHE A 64 -3.28 -0.72 -3.63
N ALA A 65 -3.52 0.52 -3.21
CA ALA A 65 -3.51 1.69 -4.09
C ALA A 65 -2.14 1.94 -4.71
N ASP A 66 -1.04 1.76 -3.96
CA ASP A 66 0.31 1.98 -4.46
C ASP A 66 0.64 1.00 -5.58
N ALA A 67 0.32 -0.30 -5.39
CA ALA A 67 0.46 -1.32 -6.43
C ALA A 67 -0.34 -0.99 -7.69
N TYR A 68 -1.59 -0.54 -7.51
CA TYR A 68 -2.46 -0.12 -8.61
C TYR A 68 -1.89 1.08 -9.37
N PHE A 69 -1.38 2.11 -8.69
CA PHE A 69 -0.85 3.31 -9.35
C PHE A 69 0.48 3.04 -10.05
N VAL A 70 1.35 2.19 -9.49
CA VAL A 70 2.55 1.74 -10.19
C VAL A 70 2.17 0.97 -11.47
N GLN A 71 1.21 0.04 -11.38
CA GLN A 71 0.77 -0.73 -12.55
C GLN A 71 0.08 0.12 -13.62
N ARG A 72 -0.78 1.07 -13.24
CA ARG A 72 -1.59 1.84 -14.18
C ARG A 72 -0.89 3.08 -14.71
N TYR A 73 -0.12 3.76 -13.86
CA TYR A 73 0.45 5.08 -14.14
C TYR A 73 1.97 5.11 -14.10
N ASN A 74 2.64 3.98 -13.83
CA ASN A 74 4.09 3.89 -13.70
C ASN A 74 4.64 4.91 -12.67
N PHE A 75 3.95 5.03 -11.53
CA PHE A 75 4.43 5.87 -10.43
C PHE A 75 5.79 5.38 -9.94
N GLU A 76 6.65 6.33 -9.61
CA GLU A 76 8.00 6.04 -9.16
C GLU A 76 7.96 5.48 -7.74
N VAL A 77 8.83 4.50 -7.49
CA VAL A 77 9.05 3.91 -6.17
C VAL A 77 10.45 4.29 -5.66
N PRO A 78 10.66 4.37 -4.34
CA PRO A 78 11.97 4.71 -3.79
C PRO A 78 13.04 3.69 -4.18
N GLN A 79 14.25 4.16 -4.46
CA GLN A 79 15.38 3.30 -4.83
C GLN A 79 15.64 2.18 -3.79
N ALA A 80 15.51 2.48 -2.50
CA ALA A 80 15.66 1.48 -1.43
C ALA A 80 14.61 0.35 -1.49
N PHE A 81 13.43 0.61 -2.06
CA PHE A 81 12.44 -0.45 -2.31
C PHE A 81 12.85 -1.30 -3.52
N LEU A 82 13.36 -0.69 -4.59
CA LEU A 82 13.88 -1.43 -5.75
C LEU A 82 15.04 -2.36 -5.37
N GLU A 83 15.95 -1.88 -4.51
CA GLU A 83 17.04 -2.69 -3.98
C GLU A 83 16.53 -3.89 -3.18
N ARG A 84 15.46 -3.70 -2.38
CA ARG A 84 14.78 -4.78 -1.66
C ARG A 84 14.17 -5.80 -2.62
N VAL A 85 13.44 -5.35 -3.64
CA VAL A 85 12.84 -6.22 -4.68
C VAL A 85 13.93 -7.04 -5.37
N ALA A 86 15.01 -6.39 -5.79
CA ALA A 86 16.15 -7.06 -6.44
C ALA A 86 16.84 -8.06 -5.51
N ALA A 87 17.04 -7.73 -4.23
CA ALA A 87 17.63 -8.62 -3.23
C ALA A 87 16.81 -9.90 -3.00
N ASN A 88 15.48 -9.81 -3.17
CA ASN A 88 14.58 -10.95 -3.10
C ASN A 88 14.38 -11.66 -4.46
N GLY A 89 15.16 -11.31 -5.48
CA GLY A 89 15.04 -11.89 -6.83
C GLY A 89 13.74 -11.53 -7.54
N GLY A 90 13.09 -10.44 -7.13
CA GLY A 90 11.81 -9.99 -7.65
C GLY A 90 10.62 -10.87 -7.28
N VAL A 91 10.74 -11.69 -6.22
CA VAL A 91 9.64 -12.48 -5.67
C VAL A 91 9.48 -12.16 -4.19
N VAL A 92 8.24 -11.98 -3.73
CA VAL A 92 7.96 -11.72 -2.31
C VAL A 92 8.36 -12.96 -1.48
N PRO A 93 9.21 -12.81 -0.45
CA PRO A 93 9.59 -13.93 0.41
C PRO A 93 8.40 -14.40 1.26
N GLU A 94 8.49 -15.62 1.80
CA GLU A 94 7.49 -16.11 2.73
C GLU A 94 7.46 -15.24 4.00
N VAL A 95 6.29 -14.66 4.29
CA VAL A 95 6.08 -13.80 5.46
C VAL A 95 5.40 -14.59 6.56
N SER A 96 6.05 -14.68 7.73
CA SER A 96 5.51 -15.42 8.87
C SER A 96 4.23 -14.77 9.43
N GLN A 97 3.38 -15.58 10.08
CA GLN A 97 2.19 -15.06 10.75
C GLN A 97 2.53 -14.04 11.86
N GLU A 98 3.63 -14.25 12.58
CA GLU A 98 4.12 -13.29 13.59
C GLU A 98 4.45 -11.93 12.96
N THR A 99 5.12 -11.94 11.81
CA THR A 99 5.44 -10.73 11.04
C THR A 99 4.17 -10.02 10.56
N LEU A 100 3.16 -10.76 10.09
CA LEU A 100 1.88 -10.18 9.68
C LEU A 100 1.14 -9.51 10.86
N LEU A 101 1.15 -10.15 12.04
CA LEU A 101 0.55 -9.56 13.24
C LEU A 101 1.33 -8.32 13.71
N ALA A 102 2.67 -8.35 13.64
CA ALA A 102 3.51 -7.19 13.94
C ALA A 102 3.26 -6.03 12.97
N ALA A 103 3.13 -6.33 11.67
CA ALA A 103 2.77 -5.36 10.64
C ALA A 103 1.40 -4.74 10.93
N MET A 104 0.39 -5.56 11.23
CA MET A 104 -0.94 -5.05 11.56
C MET A 104 -0.90 -4.15 12.81
N ALA A 105 -0.11 -4.51 13.82
CA ALA A 105 0.03 -3.74 15.05
C ALA A 105 0.79 -2.41 14.86
N SER A 106 1.72 -2.32 13.90
CA SER A 106 2.43 -1.06 13.60
C SER A 106 1.56 -0.03 12.91
N MET A 107 0.46 -0.46 12.28
CA MET A 107 -0.50 0.40 11.57
C MET A 107 -1.55 1.02 12.49
N GLN A 108 -1.14 1.49 13.67
CA GLN A 108 -2.00 1.99 14.75
C GLN A 108 -3.34 2.57 14.24
N PRO A 109 -4.50 2.25 14.85
CA PRO A 109 -5.70 3.01 14.54
C PRO A 109 -5.37 4.48 14.78
N ALA A 110 -5.51 5.32 13.76
CA ALA A 110 -5.52 6.77 13.95
C ALA A 110 -6.45 7.02 15.12
N GLU A 111 -5.94 7.63 16.20
CA GLU A 111 -6.72 7.97 17.37
C GLU A 111 -8.06 8.56 16.92
N SER A 112 -9.13 7.78 17.07
CA SER A 112 -10.50 8.20 16.84
C SER A 112 -11.31 7.88 18.08
N VAL A 113 -10.79 8.36 19.21
CA VAL A 113 -11.58 8.93 20.30
C VAL A 113 -10.61 10.00 20.79
N GLU A 114 -10.82 11.30 20.60
CA GLU A 114 -11.91 12.08 21.18
C GLU A 114 -12.17 13.36 20.36
N HIS A 115 -13.42 13.81 20.23
CA HIS A 115 -13.83 15.21 20.43
C HIS A 115 -15.32 15.46 20.09
N GLY A 116 -16.11 15.68 21.14
CA GLY A 116 -17.09 16.78 21.20
C GLY A 116 -18.44 16.61 20.53
N VAL A 117 -19.46 16.22 21.31
CA VAL A 117 -20.75 16.94 21.24
C VAL A 117 -20.79 17.93 22.39
N LEU A 118 -20.51 19.18 22.04
CA LEU A 118 -20.93 20.37 22.76
C LEU A 118 -22.45 20.52 22.64
N GLY A 119 -23.11 20.88 23.73
CA GLY A 119 -24.39 21.59 23.73
C GLY A 119 -25.63 20.70 23.78
N SER A 120 -26.08 20.36 24.98
CA SER A 120 -27.52 20.28 25.24
C SER A 120 -27.88 21.52 26.05
N ASP A 121 -28.27 22.55 25.32
CA ASP A 121 -29.11 23.64 25.80
C ASP A 121 -30.50 23.03 25.96
N GLU A 122 -31.01 22.97 27.20
CA GLU A 122 -32.43 23.14 27.56
C GLU A 122 -32.57 23.34 29.07
#